data_AF-A0AAD5XZZ2-F1
#
_entry.id   AF-A0AAD5XZZ2-F1
#
_cell.length_a   1.000
_cell.length_b   1.000
_cell.length_c   1.000
_cell.angle_alpha   90.00
_cell.angle_beta   90.00
_cell.angle_gamma   90.00
#
_symmetry.space_group_name_H-M   'P 1'
#
loop_
_entity.id
_entity.type
_entity.pdbx_description
1 polymer ?
#
loop_
_entity_poly.entity_id
_entity_poly.type
_entity_poly.pdbx_seq_one_letter_code
_entity_poly.pdbx_strand_id
1 'polypeptide(L)'
;MEKGDKIEVAHVDDWSVPQDVKANPLFVEIGNGNVIDRIKVLDQKMKQEGVGKLISSKLNNGLFGRRLDAGRIAIWKVAGKPQVSLNPGRYLNFNFACSWFGSYDITSQIEQLGLTVCQVGQSEAMVVQDPQNRVFIIRNGGFVSYGAYGRFKILAVVDTLNLPQNTAVLEPGSNRVLGYKHEVQSTVGDANVTVATFLNIPANNVALIQQGTKIFALNGGQHVLTNPSTTFRSFLSLGERQHAFRTQPAYTLEGVPVVLDLNLRYKIFDPVTLTQHYDEPLQALINPSQTIVNALVSRLSYQQFMRAQKIGGDVPDYHHTPWLETFKSGNFFIKSECIHELRALSQIHGIEVLAFDVMDRRLEGALGKDLEKNAEQVLQNQMEATQIELRNHINNEKQKGILAVQQVENENRRNQAETDYFIAQKQADAKYYQQIKEAEAKANTAALIAQQEAKNIITIAEAQKKQIALQTEALAQVPPGHAQNIQILEKEIEKRRAMPPGTVWFEGSTDPNFVSGYTTAKGVALANNSK
;
A
#
# COMPACT_ATOMS: atom_id res chain seq x y z
N MET A 1 -2.49 14.36 -33.33
CA MET A 1 -3.80 13.81 -33.72
C MET A 1 -4.21 14.46 -35.03
N GLU A 2 -3.55 14.08 -36.11
CA GLU A 2 -3.99 14.43 -37.46
C GLU A 2 -5.00 13.38 -37.91
N LYS A 3 -6.03 13.83 -38.62
CA LYS A 3 -7.01 12.97 -39.29
C LYS A 3 -6.23 11.94 -40.10
N GLY A 4 -6.33 10.67 -39.72
CA GLY A 4 -5.74 9.57 -40.46
C GLY A 4 -6.29 9.60 -41.88
N ASP A 5 -5.41 9.91 -42.83
CA ASP A 5 -5.65 9.59 -44.23
C ASP A 5 -6.02 8.11 -44.27
N LYS A 6 -7.25 7.83 -44.70
CA LYS A 6 -7.61 6.50 -45.17
C LYS A 6 -6.68 6.24 -46.34
N ILE A 7 -5.60 5.50 -46.10
CA ILE A 7 -4.88 4.83 -47.16
C ILE A 7 -5.91 3.89 -47.77
N GLU A 8 -6.60 4.35 -48.81
CA GLU A 8 -7.42 3.50 -49.67
C GLU A 8 -6.44 2.52 -50.33
N VAL A 9 -6.16 1.42 -49.65
CA VAL A 9 -5.44 0.31 -50.24
C VAL A 9 -6.42 -0.31 -51.24
N ALA A 10 -6.34 0.16 -52.48
CA ALA A 10 -7.07 -0.44 -53.58
C ALA A 10 -6.88 -1.96 -53.51
N HIS A 11 -8.01 -2.70 -53.50
CA HIS A 11 -8.08 -4.17 -53.54
C HIS A 11 -7.91 -4.94 -52.22
N VAL A 12 -8.09 -4.31 -51.06
CA VAL A 12 -8.06 -5.06 -49.79
C VAL A 12 -9.45 -5.33 -49.21
N ASP A 13 -10.43 -4.46 -49.44
CA ASP A 13 -11.76 -4.60 -48.84
C ASP A 13 -12.85 -4.82 -49.89
N ASP A 14 -13.14 -6.09 -50.17
CA ASP A 14 -13.93 -6.53 -51.32
C ASP A 14 -15.43 -6.64 -50.98
N TRP A 15 -16.06 -5.53 -50.59
CA TRP A 15 -17.49 -5.47 -50.29
C TRP A 15 -18.41 -5.36 -51.51
N SER A 16 -17.86 -5.46 -52.72
CA SER A 16 -18.60 -5.13 -53.94
C SER A 16 -18.69 -6.29 -54.91
N VAL A 17 -19.81 -6.36 -55.61
CA VAL A 17 -20.00 -7.27 -56.73
C VAL A 17 -19.24 -6.71 -57.94
N PRO A 18 -18.36 -7.51 -58.58
CA PRO A 18 -17.64 -7.09 -59.77
C PRO A 18 -18.58 -6.61 -60.88
N GLN A 19 -18.18 -5.57 -61.62
CA GLN A 19 -19.01 -5.00 -62.68
C GLN A 19 -19.38 -6.02 -63.77
N ASP A 20 -18.46 -6.94 -64.11
CA ASP A 20 -18.72 -8.02 -65.06
C ASP A 20 -19.85 -8.95 -64.61
N VAL A 21 -19.94 -9.21 -63.30
CA VAL A 21 -21.01 -10.03 -62.72
C VAL A 21 -22.33 -9.27 -62.80
N LYS A 22 -22.32 -7.96 -62.53
CA LYS A 22 -23.51 -7.11 -62.70
C LYS A 22 -23.97 -7.01 -64.16
N ALA A 23 -23.04 -7.09 -65.10
CA ALA A 23 -23.31 -7.11 -66.53
C ALA A 23 -23.91 -8.44 -67.03
N ASN A 24 -23.89 -9.51 -66.22
CA ASN A 24 -24.47 -10.79 -66.60
C ASN A 24 -26.00 -10.66 -66.80
N PRO A 25 -26.54 -11.01 -67.98
CA PRO A 25 -27.97 -10.84 -68.30
C PRO A 25 -28.87 -11.68 -67.39
N LEU A 26 -28.38 -12.77 -66.83
CA LEU A 26 -29.12 -13.66 -65.94
C LEU A 26 -28.79 -13.45 -64.47
N PHE A 27 -28.20 -12.30 -64.12
CA PHE A 27 -27.97 -11.86 -62.75
C PHE A 27 -28.81 -10.61 -62.46
N VAL A 28 -29.50 -10.60 -61.33
CA VAL A 28 -30.34 -9.49 -60.88
C VAL A 28 -30.11 -9.26 -59.39
N GLU A 29 -29.51 -8.13 -59.04
CA GLU A 29 -29.28 -7.73 -57.65
C GLU A 29 -30.61 -7.32 -56.96
N ILE A 30 -30.81 -7.85 -55.76
CA ILE A 30 -31.88 -7.48 -54.84
C ILE A 30 -31.36 -6.28 -54.04
N GLY A 31 -31.46 -5.10 -54.62
CA GLY A 31 -31.28 -3.84 -53.89
C GLY A 31 -32.47 -3.58 -52.94
N ASN A 32 -33.02 -2.37 -52.94
CA ASN A 32 -34.16 -2.00 -52.06
C ASN A 32 -35.52 -2.66 -52.42
N GLY A 33 -35.54 -3.63 -53.35
CA GLY A 33 -36.79 -4.26 -53.84
C GLY A 33 -37.06 -5.61 -53.18
N ASN A 34 -38.28 -6.13 -53.35
CA ASN A 34 -38.61 -7.48 -52.89
C ASN A 34 -38.03 -8.55 -53.85
N VAL A 35 -37.61 -9.69 -53.29
CA VAL A 35 -37.20 -10.91 -54.01
C VAL A 35 -38.18 -11.27 -55.14
N ILE A 36 -39.49 -11.20 -54.86
CA ILE A 36 -40.54 -11.52 -55.85
C ILE A 36 -40.42 -10.65 -57.10
N ASP A 37 -40.21 -9.35 -56.94
CA ASP A 37 -40.13 -8.43 -58.07
C ASP A 37 -38.84 -8.63 -58.86
N ARG A 38 -37.75 -9.02 -58.18
CA ARG A 38 -36.49 -9.38 -58.83
C ARG A 38 -36.59 -10.70 -59.59
N ILE A 39 -37.38 -11.65 -59.12
CA ILE A 39 -37.73 -12.87 -59.89
C ILE A 39 -38.51 -12.51 -61.16
N LYS A 40 -39.45 -11.54 -61.10
CA LYS A 40 -40.16 -11.06 -62.31
C LYS A 40 -39.23 -10.37 -63.30
N VAL A 41 -38.29 -9.57 -62.82
CA VAL A 41 -37.26 -8.96 -63.67
C VAL A 41 -36.38 -10.04 -64.31
N LEU A 42 -35.96 -11.05 -63.54
CA LEU A 42 -35.20 -12.18 -64.09
C LEU A 42 -36.00 -12.95 -65.14
N ASP A 43 -37.31 -13.18 -64.94
CA ASP A 43 -38.19 -13.82 -65.92
C ASP A 43 -38.27 -13.01 -67.24
N GLN A 44 -38.33 -11.68 -67.15
CA GLN A 44 -38.29 -10.82 -68.33
C GLN A 44 -36.95 -10.92 -69.07
N LYS A 45 -35.83 -10.87 -68.35
CA LYS A 45 -34.49 -11.04 -68.94
C LYS A 45 -34.33 -12.42 -69.58
N MET A 46 -34.79 -13.49 -68.93
CA MET A 46 -34.75 -14.85 -69.49
C MET A 46 -35.57 -15.00 -70.79
N LYS A 47 -36.70 -14.29 -70.91
CA LYS A 47 -37.49 -14.24 -72.13
C LYS A 47 -36.80 -13.47 -73.24
N GLN A 48 -36.17 -12.34 -72.92
CA GLN A 48 -35.41 -11.52 -73.87
C GLN A 48 -34.21 -12.28 -74.44
N GLU A 49 -33.51 -13.03 -73.59
CA GLU A 49 -32.37 -13.87 -73.97
C GLU A 49 -32.78 -15.20 -74.66
N GLY A 50 -34.09 -15.46 -74.82
CA GLY A 50 -34.58 -16.70 -75.45
C GLY A 50 -34.36 -17.98 -74.63
N VAL A 51 -33.94 -17.86 -73.36
CA VAL A 51 -33.63 -19.01 -72.48
C VAL A 51 -34.91 -19.71 -72.00
N GLY A 52 -36.01 -18.98 -71.91
CA GLY A 52 -37.34 -19.48 -71.58
C GLY A 52 -38.05 -18.60 -70.56
N LYS A 53 -39.13 -19.13 -69.95
CA LYS A 53 -39.83 -18.47 -68.84
C LYS A 53 -39.43 -19.11 -67.51
N LEU A 54 -39.24 -18.26 -66.49
CA LEU A 54 -39.05 -18.66 -65.11
C LEU A 54 -40.39 -18.71 -64.37
N ILE A 55 -41.32 -17.78 -64.61
CA ILE A 55 -42.59 -17.77 -63.89
C ILE A 55 -43.56 -18.78 -64.52
N SER A 56 -44.13 -19.65 -63.70
CA SER A 56 -45.08 -20.67 -64.17
C SER A 56 -46.41 -20.04 -64.56
N SER A 57 -46.98 -20.50 -65.67
CA SER A 57 -48.32 -20.10 -66.13
C SER A 57 -49.45 -20.92 -65.49
N LYS A 58 -49.13 -21.78 -64.50
CA LYS A 58 -50.14 -22.62 -63.84
C LYS A 58 -51.09 -21.74 -63.04
N LEU A 59 -52.39 -22.01 -63.20
CA LEU A 59 -53.43 -21.32 -62.44
C LEU A 59 -53.56 -21.93 -61.04
N ASN A 60 -53.83 -21.06 -60.07
CA ASN A 60 -54.19 -21.45 -58.72
C ASN A 60 -55.63 -21.98 -58.74
N ASN A 61 -55.80 -23.25 -58.37
CA ASN A 61 -57.10 -23.87 -58.14
C ASN A 61 -57.42 -23.84 -56.65
N GLY A 62 -58.52 -23.20 -56.24
CA GLY A 62 -58.88 -23.09 -54.82
C GLY A 62 -59.17 -24.42 -54.11
N LEU A 63 -59.50 -25.48 -54.86
CA LEU A 63 -60.07 -26.72 -54.31
C LEU A 63 -59.08 -27.90 -54.24
N PHE A 64 -58.22 -28.11 -55.24
CA PHE A 64 -57.39 -29.32 -55.34
C PHE A 64 -55.94 -29.00 -55.73
N GLY A 65 -55.00 -29.86 -55.32
CA GLY A 65 -53.59 -29.79 -55.70
C GLY A 65 -52.62 -29.52 -54.54
N ARG A 66 -51.34 -29.30 -54.88
CA ARG A 66 -50.30 -29.00 -53.90
C ARG A 66 -50.44 -27.56 -53.42
N ARG A 67 -50.46 -27.37 -52.11
CA ARG A 67 -50.64 -26.07 -51.46
C ARG A 67 -49.32 -25.30 -51.40
N LEU A 68 -49.36 -24.03 -51.76
CA LEU A 68 -48.33 -23.03 -51.57
C LEU A 68 -48.87 -21.98 -50.58
N ASP A 69 -48.21 -21.85 -49.43
CA ASP A 69 -48.57 -20.86 -48.43
C ASP A 69 -48.02 -19.46 -48.77
N ALA A 70 -48.61 -18.43 -48.16
CA ALA A 70 -48.11 -17.07 -48.29
C ALA A 70 -46.69 -16.95 -47.71
N GLY A 71 -45.83 -16.14 -48.34
CA GLY A 71 -44.42 -16.01 -47.96
C GLY A 71 -43.49 -17.09 -48.52
N ARG A 72 -44.04 -18.05 -49.28
CA ARG A 72 -43.26 -19.13 -49.91
C ARG A 72 -43.35 -19.05 -51.44
N ILE A 73 -42.37 -19.63 -52.11
CA ILE A 73 -42.39 -19.88 -53.56
C ILE A 73 -42.36 -21.38 -53.84
N ALA A 74 -43.09 -21.81 -54.87
CA ALA A 74 -43.03 -23.20 -55.32
C ALA A 74 -42.17 -23.32 -56.57
N ILE A 75 -41.27 -24.30 -56.59
CA ILE A 75 -40.42 -24.61 -57.72
C ILE A 75 -40.95 -25.88 -58.39
N TRP A 76 -41.08 -25.79 -59.71
CA TRP A 76 -41.46 -26.88 -60.60
C TRP A 76 -40.27 -27.23 -61.48
N LYS A 77 -40.04 -28.52 -61.69
CA LYS A 77 -39.10 -29.01 -62.70
C LYS A 77 -39.86 -29.24 -64.00
N VAL A 78 -39.55 -28.48 -65.05
CA VAL A 78 -40.14 -28.61 -66.39
C VAL A 78 -39.03 -28.83 -67.40
N ALA A 79 -38.94 -30.03 -67.96
CA ALA A 79 -37.87 -30.42 -68.90
C ALA A 79 -36.45 -30.05 -68.38
N GLY A 80 -36.21 -30.24 -67.08
CA GLY A 80 -34.93 -29.91 -66.43
C GLY A 80 -34.75 -28.45 -66.00
N LYS A 81 -35.63 -27.53 -66.44
CA LYS A 81 -35.58 -26.11 -66.08
C LYS A 81 -36.49 -25.80 -64.87
N PRO A 82 -36.14 -24.79 -64.04
CA PRO A 82 -37.00 -24.32 -62.97
C PRO A 82 -38.14 -23.47 -63.53
N GLN A 83 -39.35 -23.71 -63.05
CA GLN A 83 -40.43 -22.73 -63.11
C GLN A 83 -40.92 -22.42 -61.71
N VAL A 84 -41.18 -21.15 -61.41
CA VAL A 84 -41.55 -20.67 -60.08
C VAL A 84 -43.02 -20.23 -60.08
N SER A 85 -43.79 -20.71 -59.11
CA SER A 85 -45.11 -20.18 -58.77
C SER A 85 -44.97 -19.25 -57.56
N LEU A 86 -45.43 -18.01 -57.71
CA LEU A 86 -45.27 -16.94 -56.71
C LEU A 86 -46.53 -16.67 -55.89
N ASN A 87 -47.72 -17.05 -56.40
CA ASN A 87 -48.99 -16.70 -55.77
C ASN A 87 -49.41 -17.81 -54.77
N PRO A 88 -49.83 -17.47 -53.55
CA PRO A 88 -50.31 -18.47 -52.61
C PRO A 88 -51.60 -19.14 -53.13
N GLY A 89 -51.77 -20.44 -52.84
CA GLY A 89 -52.91 -21.21 -53.33
C GLY A 89 -52.63 -22.69 -53.54
N ARG A 90 -53.53 -23.43 -54.23
CA ARG A 90 -53.28 -24.83 -54.60
C ARG A 90 -53.06 -24.96 -56.09
N TYR A 91 -52.09 -25.77 -56.47
CA TYR A 91 -51.71 -25.95 -57.86
C TYR A 91 -51.92 -27.39 -58.30
N LEU A 92 -52.66 -27.55 -59.40
CA LEU A 92 -52.79 -28.84 -60.07
C LEU A 92 -51.67 -29.03 -61.09
N ASN A 93 -51.23 -30.27 -61.22
CA ASN A 93 -50.19 -30.66 -62.17
C ASN A 93 -50.74 -31.67 -63.17
N PHE A 94 -51.33 -31.17 -64.25
CA PHE A 94 -51.86 -32.01 -65.33
C PHE A 94 -50.80 -32.32 -66.41
N ASN A 95 -49.62 -31.71 -66.33
CA ASN A 95 -48.55 -31.94 -67.29
C ASN A 95 -47.55 -32.96 -66.75
N PHE A 96 -47.47 -34.15 -67.36
CA PHE A 96 -46.56 -35.22 -66.96
C PHE A 96 -45.07 -34.86 -67.13
N ALA A 97 -44.73 -33.91 -68.01
CA ALA A 97 -43.37 -33.40 -68.17
C ALA A 97 -42.98 -32.35 -67.10
N CYS A 98 -43.92 -32.04 -66.20
CA CYS A 98 -43.74 -31.12 -65.09
C CYS A 98 -43.84 -31.90 -63.78
N SER A 99 -42.96 -31.63 -62.83
CA SER A 99 -43.06 -32.18 -61.47
C SER A 99 -42.86 -31.07 -60.45
N TRP A 100 -43.56 -31.16 -59.32
CA TRP A 100 -43.34 -30.26 -58.20
C TRP A 100 -42.05 -30.66 -57.51
N PHE A 101 -41.10 -29.72 -57.49
CA PHE A 101 -39.80 -29.94 -56.88
C PHE A 101 -39.85 -29.66 -55.37
N GLY A 102 -40.42 -28.52 -54.97
CA GLY A 102 -40.52 -28.14 -53.56
C GLY A 102 -41.16 -26.76 -53.37
N SER A 103 -41.47 -26.45 -52.11
CA SER A 103 -41.83 -25.09 -51.66
C SER A 103 -40.74 -24.57 -50.73
N TYR A 104 -40.32 -23.33 -50.93
CA TYR A 104 -39.23 -22.69 -50.21
C TYR A 104 -39.69 -21.34 -49.68
N ASP A 105 -39.19 -20.93 -48.52
CA ASP A 105 -39.47 -19.60 -47.99
C ASP A 105 -38.75 -18.55 -48.82
N ILE A 106 -39.40 -17.42 -49.09
CA ILE A 106 -38.83 -16.34 -49.92
C ILE A 106 -37.52 -15.80 -49.33
N THR A 107 -37.41 -15.83 -48.01
CA THR A 107 -36.23 -15.38 -47.26
C THR A 107 -35.13 -16.43 -47.17
N SER A 108 -35.41 -17.69 -47.55
CA SER A 108 -34.42 -18.77 -47.49
C SER A 108 -33.51 -18.78 -48.72
N GLN A 109 -32.30 -19.33 -48.56
CA GLN A 109 -31.41 -19.62 -49.67
C GLN A 109 -32.00 -20.74 -50.54
N ILE A 110 -32.11 -20.48 -51.84
CA ILE A 110 -32.65 -21.41 -52.82
C ILE A 110 -31.59 -21.65 -53.89
N GLU A 111 -31.13 -22.90 -54.03
CA GLU A 111 -30.19 -23.33 -55.07
C GLU A 111 -30.72 -24.57 -55.78
N GLN A 112 -31.71 -24.40 -56.66
CA GLN A 112 -32.43 -25.53 -57.24
C GLN A 112 -32.57 -25.38 -58.75
N LEU A 113 -32.23 -26.44 -59.49
CA LEU A 113 -32.36 -26.52 -60.95
C LEU A 113 -31.68 -25.34 -61.68
N GLY A 114 -30.58 -24.82 -61.13
CA GLY A 114 -29.86 -23.67 -61.68
C GLY A 114 -30.46 -22.30 -61.34
N LEU A 115 -31.59 -22.24 -60.62
CA LEU A 115 -32.07 -21.00 -59.99
C LEU A 115 -31.35 -20.82 -58.65
N THR A 116 -30.69 -19.68 -58.50
CA THR A 116 -30.05 -19.27 -57.25
C THR A 116 -30.72 -18.00 -56.74
N VAL A 117 -31.29 -18.06 -55.54
CA VAL A 117 -31.92 -16.93 -54.84
C VAL A 117 -31.36 -16.86 -53.44
N CYS A 118 -30.89 -15.69 -53.04
CA CYS A 118 -30.48 -15.44 -51.67
C CYS A 118 -30.66 -13.97 -51.33
N GLN A 119 -31.05 -13.72 -50.09
CA GLN A 119 -31.15 -12.41 -49.49
C GLN A 119 -30.51 -12.48 -48.10
N VAL A 120 -29.71 -11.48 -47.77
CA VAL A 120 -29.02 -11.32 -46.49
C VAL A 120 -29.46 -10.03 -45.81
N GLY A 121 -29.46 -10.04 -44.48
CA GLY A 121 -29.78 -8.89 -43.65
C GLY A 121 -28.74 -7.77 -43.69
N GLN A 122 -28.96 -6.73 -42.87
CA GLN A 122 -28.07 -5.55 -42.76
C GLN A 122 -26.73 -5.83 -42.07
N SER A 123 -26.66 -6.92 -41.30
CA SER A 123 -25.45 -7.36 -40.60
C SER A 123 -24.84 -8.60 -41.23
N GLU A 124 -25.38 -9.07 -42.34
CA GLU A 124 -24.97 -10.31 -42.98
C GLU A 124 -24.34 -10.03 -44.34
N ALA A 125 -23.41 -10.90 -44.70
CA ALA A 125 -22.78 -10.92 -46.00
C ALA A 125 -22.85 -12.36 -46.56
N MET A 126 -23.14 -12.49 -47.85
CA MET A 126 -23.04 -13.77 -48.53
C MET A 126 -21.75 -13.83 -49.36
N VAL A 127 -21.11 -14.99 -49.32
CA VAL A 127 -19.96 -15.34 -50.15
C VAL A 127 -20.48 -16.11 -51.36
N VAL A 128 -20.29 -15.56 -52.55
CA VAL A 128 -20.81 -16.14 -53.80
C VAL A 128 -19.65 -16.47 -54.73
N GLN A 129 -19.70 -17.67 -55.30
CA GLN A 129 -18.84 -18.11 -56.38
C GLN A 129 -19.57 -17.96 -57.71
N ASP A 130 -18.95 -17.25 -58.65
CA ASP A 130 -19.47 -17.08 -60.01
C ASP A 130 -19.18 -18.32 -60.89
N PRO A 131 -19.79 -18.41 -62.09
CA PRO A 131 -19.52 -19.49 -63.03
C PRO A 131 -18.06 -19.61 -63.50
N GLN A 132 -17.26 -18.54 -63.36
CA GLN A 132 -15.84 -18.49 -63.69
C GLN A 132 -14.96 -18.81 -62.48
N ASN A 133 -15.54 -19.33 -61.39
CA ASN A 133 -14.89 -19.65 -60.12
C ASN A 133 -14.27 -18.44 -59.38
N ARG A 134 -14.69 -17.21 -59.71
CA ARG A 134 -14.35 -16.01 -58.95
C ARG A 134 -15.27 -15.90 -57.74
N VAL A 135 -14.71 -15.46 -56.62
CA VAL A 135 -15.46 -15.28 -55.37
C VAL A 135 -15.67 -13.80 -55.14
N PHE A 136 -16.89 -13.43 -54.74
CA PHE A 136 -17.24 -12.06 -54.40
C PHE A 136 -18.27 -12.03 -53.27
N ILE A 137 -18.41 -10.85 -52.66
CA ILE A 137 -19.26 -10.66 -51.48
C ILE A 137 -20.45 -9.78 -51.86
N ILE A 138 -21.64 -10.15 -51.37
CA ILE A 138 -22.82 -9.27 -51.38
C ILE A 138 -23.18 -8.97 -49.93
N ARG A 139 -23.23 -7.69 -49.60
CA ARG A 139 -23.63 -7.17 -48.28
C ARG A 139 -24.95 -6.41 -48.40
N ASN A 140 -25.80 -6.49 -47.39
CA ASN A 140 -27.03 -5.68 -47.26
C ASN A 140 -27.96 -5.78 -48.49
N GLY A 141 -28.34 -6.98 -48.89
CA GLY A 141 -29.14 -7.16 -50.10
C GLY A 141 -29.25 -8.61 -50.51
N GLY A 142 -29.23 -8.87 -51.80
CA GLY A 142 -29.30 -10.22 -52.31
C GLY A 142 -29.16 -10.29 -53.81
N PHE A 143 -29.40 -11.46 -54.38
CA PHE A 143 -29.50 -11.62 -55.82
C PHE A 143 -30.43 -12.76 -56.20
N VAL A 144 -30.92 -12.68 -57.43
CA VAL A 144 -31.61 -13.75 -58.13
C VAL A 144 -30.84 -14.00 -59.42
N SER A 145 -30.46 -15.25 -59.68
CA SER A 145 -29.80 -15.60 -60.93
C SER A 145 -30.25 -16.94 -61.48
N TYR A 146 -30.05 -17.11 -62.79
CA TYR A 146 -30.29 -18.37 -63.48
C TYR A 146 -29.03 -18.85 -64.22
N GLY A 147 -28.60 -20.06 -63.91
CA GLY A 147 -27.36 -20.63 -64.41
C GLY A 147 -27.47 -21.30 -65.78
N ALA A 148 -27.85 -20.56 -66.82
CA ALA A 148 -27.91 -21.10 -68.19
C ALA A 148 -26.52 -21.44 -68.76
N TYR A 149 -25.51 -20.62 -68.44
CA TYR A 149 -24.12 -20.73 -68.93
C TYR A 149 -23.13 -20.99 -67.78
N GLY A 150 -23.60 -21.73 -66.77
CA GLY A 150 -22.88 -21.98 -65.52
C GLY A 150 -23.59 -21.33 -64.33
N ARG A 151 -23.36 -21.88 -63.13
CA ARG A 151 -24.16 -21.57 -61.92
C ARG A 151 -23.43 -20.63 -60.98
N PHE A 152 -24.19 -19.73 -60.37
CA PHE A 152 -23.75 -19.06 -59.15
C PHE A 152 -23.99 -19.99 -57.96
N LYS A 153 -22.98 -20.15 -57.12
CA LYS A 153 -23.04 -20.98 -55.91
C LYS A 153 -22.79 -20.10 -54.69
N ILE A 154 -23.65 -20.19 -53.69
CA ILE A 154 -23.45 -19.51 -52.42
C ILE A 154 -22.66 -20.45 -51.53
N LEU A 155 -21.52 -19.98 -51.07
CA LEU A 155 -20.60 -20.76 -50.26
C LEU A 155 -20.91 -20.64 -48.78
N ALA A 156 -21.24 -19.44 -48.32
CA ALA A 156 -21.62 -19.17 -46.94
C ALA A 156 -22.44 -17.88 -46.82
N VAL A 157 -23.22 -17.80 -45.75
CA VAL A 157 -23.80 -16.56 -45.22
C VAL A 157 -23.17 -16.31 -43.85
N VAL A 158 -22.58 -15.13 -43.67
CA VAL A 158 -21.78 -14.79 -42.49
C VAL A 158 -22.38 -13.53 -41.84
N ASP A 159 -22.67 -13.59 -40.54
CA ASP A 159 -22.95 -12.41 -39.73
C ASP A 159 -21.65 -11.65 -39.47
N THR A 160 -21.51 -10.47 -40.06
CA THR A 160 -20.27 -9.68 -39.98
C THR A 160 -20.13 -8.97 -38.63
N LEU A 161 -21.20 -8.81 -37.85
CA LEU A 161 -21.16 -8.20 -36.52
C LEU A 161 -20.79 -9.22 -35.46
N ASN A 162 -21.46 -10.39 -35.47
CA ASN A 162 -21.30 -11.42 -34.45
C ASN A 162 -20.57 -12.63 -35.02
N LEU A 163 -19.28 -12.47 -35.31
CA LEU A 163 -18.46 -13.61 -35.69
C LEU A 163 -18.40 -14.63 -34.53
N PRO A 164 -18.45 -15.94 -34.84
CA PRO A 164 -18.45 -17.00 -33.82
C PRO A 164 -17.27 -16.90 -32.83
N GLN A 165 -17.48 -17.19 -31.55
CA GLN A 165 -16.44 -17.02 -30.52
C GLN A 165 -15.19 -17.90 -30.75
N ASN A 166 -15.33 -19.05 -31.41
CA ASN A 166 -14.21 -19.90 -31.80
C ASN A 166 -13.30 -19.27 -32.88
N THR A 167 -13.69 -18.13 -33.45
CA THR A 167 -12.88 -17.35 -34.41
C THR A 167 -12.12 -16.20 -33.74
N ALA A 168 -12.25 -16.03 -32.43
CA ALA A 168 -11.53 -15.00 -31.69
C ALA A 168 -10.03 -15.30 -31.66
N VAL A 169 -9.22 -14.33 -32.06
CA VAL A 169 -7.76 -14.37 -31.91
C VAL A 169 -7.41 -13.67 -30.61
N LEU A 170 -6.74 -14.40 -29.71
CA LEU A 170 -6.36 -13.93 -28.39
C LEU A 170 -4.90 -13.50 -28.36
N GLU A 171 -4.61 -12.47 -27.58
CA GLU A 171 -3.26 -12.03 -27.27
C GLU A 171 -2.56 -13.08 -26.38
N PRO A 172 -1.33 -13.51 -26.75
CA PRO A 172 -0.54 -14.43 -25.94
C PRO A 172 -0.34 -13.89 -24.52
N GLY A 173 -0.60 -14.73 -23.51
CA GLY A 173 -0.41 -14.41 -22.09
C GLY A 173 -1.55 -13.61 -21.44
N SER A 174 -2.10 -12.59 -22.10
CA SER A 174 -3.18 -11.77 -21.52
C SER A 174 -4.59 -12.33 -21.77
N ASN A 175 -4.74 -13.24 -22.74
CA ASN A 175 -6.01 -13.81 -23.21
C ASN A 175 -7.05 -12.76 -23.64
N ARG A 176 -6.61 -11.54 -23.96
CA ARG A 176 -7.49 -10.49 -24.48
C ARG A 176 -7.80 -10.74 -25.95
N VAL A 177 -9.04 -10.48 -26.35
CA VAL A 177 -9.44 -10.59 -27.75
C VAL A 177 -8.80 -9.46 -28.56
N LEU A 178 -7.94 -9.82 -29.51
CA LEU A 178 -7.33 -8.89 -30.45
C LEU A 178 -8.23 -8.63 -31.67
N GLY A 179 -9.05 -9.62 -32.04
CA GLY A 179 -10.01 -9.51 -33.13
C GLY A 179 -10.65 -10.86 -33.42
N TYR A 180 -11.51 -10.90 -34.42
CA TYR A 180 -12.14 -12.13 -34.89
C TYR A 180 -11.75 -12.38 -36.34
N LYS A 181 -11.40 -13.63 -36.66
CA LYS A 181 -11.00 -14.08 -37.99
C LYS A 181 -11.81 -15.31 -38.39
N HIS A 182 -12.80 -15.11 -39.25
CA HIS A 182 -13.63 -16.20 -39.77
C HIS A 182 -13.26 -16.50 -41.23
N GLU A 183 -12.81 -17.73 -41.49
CA GLU A 183 -12.47 -18.19 -42.83
C GLU A 183 -13.60 -19.01 -43.42
N VAL A 184 -14.04 -18.64 -44.63
CA VAL A 184 -14.95 -19.43 -45.44
C VAL A 184 -14.12 -20.29 -46.37
N GLN A 185 -14.33 -21.59 -46.33
CA GLN A 185 -13.62 -22.57 -47.14
C GLN A 185 -14.51 -23.13 -48.24
N SER A 186 -13.92 -23.38 -49.41
CA SER A 186 -14.55 -24.11 -50.50
C SER A 186 -13.73 -25.35 -50.80
N THR A 187 -14.41 -26.47 -51.00
CA THR A 187 -13.77 -27.73 -51.37
C THR A 187 -13.57 -27.76 -52.89
N VAL A 188 -12.32 -27.76 -53.32
CA VAL A 188 -11.92 -27.89 -54.73
C VAL A 188 -11.18 -29.22 -54.88
N GLY A 189 -11.87 -30.25 -55.40
CA GLY A 189 -11.37 -31.63 -55.37
C GLY A 189 -11.39 -32.18 -53.95
N ASP A 190 -10.23 -32.66 -53.47
CA ASP A 190 -10.05 -33.16 -52.10
C ASP A 190 -9.46 -32.11 -51.13
N ALA A 191 -9.14 -30.91 -51.62
CA ALA A 191 -8.52 -29.85 -50.82
C ALA A 191 -9.55 -28.77 -50.42
N ASN A 192 -9.51 -28.35 -49.16
CA ASN A 192 -10.24 -27.17 -48.68
C ASN A 192 -9.37 -25.94 -48.89
N VAL A 193 -9.87 -24.99 -49.66
CA VAL A 193 -9.19 -23.73 -49.96
C VAL A 193 -9.99 -22.59 -49.34
N THR A 194 -9.32 -21.71 -48.58
CA THR A 194 -9.95 -20.50 -48.03
C THR A 194 -10.26 -19.53 -49.17
N VAL A 195 -11.53 -19.20 -49.34
CA VAL A 195 -12.05 -18.37 -50.43
C VAL A 195 -12.39 -16.94 -49.99
N ALA A 196 -12.69 -16.76 -48.71
CA ALA A 196 -12.96 -15.46 -48.13
C ALA A 196 -12.55 -15.48 -46.65
N THR A 197 -11.94 -14.39 -46.19
CA THR A 197 -11.61 -14.19 -44.77
C THR A 197 -12.31 -12.95 -44.26
N PHE A 198 -13.22 -13.11 -43.30
CA PHE A 198 -13.88 -12.02 -42.60
C PHE A 198 -13.08 -11.65 -41.35
N LEU A 199 -12.77 -10.38 -41.22
CA LEU A 199 -12.06 -9.80 -40.10
C LEU A 199 -12.99 -8.81 -39.39
N ASN A 200 -13.15 -8.97 -38.08
CA ASN A 200 -13.78 -7.96 -37.23
C ASN A 200 -12.74 -7.45 -36.24
N ILE A 201 -12.31 -6.21 -36.46
CA ILE A 201 -11.17 -5.57 -35.80
C ILE A 201 -11.70 -4.52 -34.81
N PRO A 202 -11.43 -4.67 -33.50
CA PRO A 202 -11.76 -3.65 -32.50
C PRO A 202 -11.08 -2.30 -32.81
N ALA A 203 -11.69 -1.19 -32.36
CA ALA A 203 -11.26 0.18 -32.71
C ALA A 203 -9.78 0.51 -32.38
N ASN A 204 -9.23 -0.07 -31.30
CA ASN A 204 -7.85 0.19 -30.87
C ASN A 204 -6.85 -0.89 -31.33
N ASN A 205 -7.28 -1.78 -32.21
CA ASN A 205 -6.48 -2.87 -32.73
C ASN A 205 -6.34 -2.72 -34.25
N VAL A 206 -5.40 -3.47 -34.80
CA VAL A 206 -5.07 -3.48 -36.22
C VAL A 206 -4.86 -4.92 -36.66
N ALA A 207 -5.33 -5.28 -37.86
CA ALA A 207 -4.94 -6.53 -38.50
C ALA A 207 -3.82 -6.23 -39.50
N LEU A 208 -2.83 -7.11 -39.53
CA LEU A 208 -1.79 -7.06 -40.54
C LEU A 208 -2.06 -8.13 -41.58
N ILE A 209 -1.97 -7.69 -42.83
CA ILE A 209 -2.15 -8.55 -43.99
C ILE A 209 -0.93 -8.44 -44.90
N GLN A 210 -0.62 -9.51 -45.59
CA GLN A 210 0.48 -9.59 -46.52
C GLN A 210 -0.08 -9.90 -47.91
N GLN A 211 0.19 -9.01 -48.86
CA GLN A 211 -0.13 -9.20 -50.27
C GLN A 211 1.18 -9.24 -51.06
N GLY A 212 1.58 -10.46 -51.46
CA GLY A 212 2.91 -10.69 -52.03
C GLY A 212 4.03 -10.30 -51.05
N THR A 213 4.82 -9.28 -51.40
CA THR A 213 5.93 -8.76 -50.59
C THR A 213 5.57 -7.57 -49.71
N LYS A 214 4.39 -6.97 -49.90
CA LYS A 214 3.95 -5.78 -49.15
C LYS A 214 3.08 -6.18 -47.97
N ILE A 215 3.31 -5.53 -46.84
CA ILE A 215 2.51 -5.67 -45.62
C ILE A 215 1.63 -4.43 -45.50
N PHE A 216 0.35 -4.63 -45.20
CA PHE A 216 -0.62 -3.58 -44.97
C PHE A 216 -1.25 -3.71 -43.59
N ALA A 217 -1.58 -2.57 -43.00
CA ALA A 217 -2.29 -2.46 -41.74
C ALA A 217 -3.76 -2.08 -41.99
N LEU A 218 -4.68 -2.93 -41.54
CA LEU A 218 -6.10 -2.71 -41.53
C LEU A 218 -6.55 -2.20 -40.16
N ASN A 219 -7.11 -1.00 -40.13
CA ASN A 219 -7.59 -0.35 -38.91
C ASN A 219 -8.85 -1.03 -38.35
N GLY A 220 -9.30 -0.60 -37.18
CA GLY A 220 -10.55 -1.06 -36.57
C GLY A 220 -11.76 -0.95 -37.52
N GLY A 221 -12.52 -2.03 -37.65
CA GLY A 221 -13.62 -2.14 -38.60
C GLY A 221 -13.94 -3.59 -39.00
N GLN A 222 -14.92 -3.72 -39.89
CA GLN A 222 -15.22 -4.98 -40.55
C GLN A 222 -14.55 -4.99 -41.91
N HIS A 223 -13.75 -6.01 -42.18
CA HIS A 223 -13.07 -6.18 -43.45
C HIS A 223 -13.29 -7.56 -44.03
N VAL A 224 -13.24 -7.67 -45.35
CA VAL A 224 -13.33 -8.96 -46.04
C VAL A 224 -12.24 -9.07 -47.11
N LEU A 225 -11.48 -10.15 -47.01
CA LEU A 225 -10.42 -10.49 -47.95
C LEU A 225 -10.93 -11.61 -48.87
N THR A 226 -11.03 -11.35 -50.18
CA THR A 226 -11.38 -12.38 -51.17
C THR A 226 -10.22 -12.75 -52.09
N ASN A 227 -9.22 -11.87 -52.18
CA ASN A 227 -8.06 -12.10 -53.03
C ASN A 227 -7.17 -13.23 -52.45
N PRO A 228 -6.94 -14.32 -53.19
CA PRO A 228 -6.14 -15.44 -52.72
C PRO A 228 -4.65 -15.10 -52.50
N SER A 229 -4.16 -14.02 -53.10
CA SER A 229 -2.79 -13.53 -52.88
C SER A 229 -2.61 -12.74 -51.58
N THR A 230 -3.71 -12.42 -50.90
CA THR A 230 -3.70 -11.68 -49.64
C THR A 230 -3.86 -12.65 -48.48
N THR A 231 -2.90 -12.64 -47.57
CA THR A 231 -2.86 -13.54 -46.41
C THR A 231 -2.90 -12.73 -45.12
N PHE A 232 -3.65 -13.22 -44.14
CA PHE A 232 -3.64 -12.65 -42.80
C PHE A 232 -2.36 -13.05 -42.07
N ARG A 233 -1.67 -12.08 -41.46
CA ARG A 233 -0.47 -12.29 -40.64
C ARG A 233 -0.82 -12.40 -39.16
N SER A 234 -1.24 -11.30 -38.55
CA SER A 234 -1.49 -11.22 -37.11
C SER A 234 -2.42 -10.05 -36.78
N PHE A 235 -2.98 -10.07 -35.58
CA PHE A 235 -3.59 -8.88 -34.98
C PHE A 235 -2.60 -8.26 -34.01
N LEU A 236 -2.57 -6.93 -33.96
CA LEU A 236 -1.82 -6.18 -32.97
C LEU A 236 -2.73 -5.17 -32.28
N SER A 237 -2.40 -4.86 -31.03
CA SER A 237 -3.05 -3.77 -30.31
C SER A 237 -2.23 -2.49 -30.40
N LEU A 238 -2.87 -1.39 -30.78
CA LEU A 238 -2.31 -0.04 -30.72
C LEU A 238 -2.50 0.62 -29.34
N GLY A 239 -3.29 0.00 -28.46
CA GLY A 239 -3.43 0.42 -27.07
C GLY A 239 -2.17 0.14 -26.24
N GLU A 240 -2.05 0.84 -25.11
CA GLU A 240 -0.95 0.62 -24.16
C GLU A 240 -0.94 -0.82 -23.65
N ARG A 241 0.26 -1.38 -23.52
CA ARG A 241 0.52 -2.73 -23.05
C ARG A 241 1.55 -2.70 -21.95
N GLN A 242 1.40 -3.65 -21.03
CA GLN A 242 2.31 -3.86 -19.91
C GLN A 242 2.67 -5.33 -19.87
N HIS A 243 3.95 -5.63 -19.94
CA HIS A 243 4.47 -6.99 -19.85
C HIS A 243 5.59 -7.06 -18.82
N ALA A 244 5.49 -8.06 -17.95
CA ALA A 244 6.56 -8.42 -17.05
C ALA A 244 7.38 -9.56 -17.68
N PHE A 245 8.70 -9.42 -17.71
CA PHE A 245 9.60 -10.48 -18.17
C PHE A 245 10.90 -10.47 -17.37
N ARG A 246 11.58 -11.62 -17.38
CA ARG A 246 12.85 -11.82 -16.70
C ARG A 246 14.01 -11.65 -17.68
N THR A 247 15.05 -10.93 -17.25
CA THR A 247 16.27 -10.74 -18.04
C THR A 247 17.16 -11.99 -18.01
N GLN A 248 18.10 -12.05 -18.94
CA GLN A 248 19.25 -12.92 -18.81
C GLN A 248 20.21 -12.38 -17.73
N PRO A 249 21.08 -13.23 -17.15
CA PRO A 249 22.05 -12.79 -16.14
C PRO A 249 22.97 -11.69 -16.68
N ALA A 250 23.03 -10.57 -15.97
CA ALA A 250 23.95 -9.46 -16.19
C ALA A 250 24.99 -9.41 -15.06
N TYR A 251 26.23 -9.00 -15.36
CA TYR A 251 27.32 -9.06 -14.40
C TYR A 251 27.65 -7.68 -13.82
N THR A 252 27.79 -7.59 -12.50
CA THR A 252 28.26 -6.38 -11.82
C THR A 252 29.74 -6.13 -12.07
N LEU A 253 30.27 -5.00 -11.59
CA LEU A 253 31.69 -4.68 -11.67
C LEU A 253 32.59 -5.76 -11.03
N GLU A 254 32.09 -6.46 -10.01
CA GLU A 254 32.78 -7.57 -9.33
C GLU A 254 32.52 -8.94 -9.97
N GLY A 255 31.77 -9.00 -11.08
CA GLY A 255 31.45 -10.26 -11.78
C GLY A 255 30.37 -11.10 -11.11
N VAL A 256 29.53 -10.51 -10.25
CA VAL A 256 28.38 -11.22 -9.66
C VAL A 256 27.21 -11.24 -10.66
N PRO A 257 26.63 -12.40 -10.99
CA PRO A 257 25.50 -12.47 -11.91
C PRO A 257 24.19 -12.06 -11.22
N VAL A 258 23.49 -11.14 -11.87
CA VAL A 258 22.25 -10.54 -11.43
C VAL A 258 21.19 -10.77 -12.50
N VAL A 259 20.05 -11.29 -12.09
CA VAL A 259 18.85 -11.43 -12.91
C VAL A 259 17.81 -10.42 -12.44
N LEU A 260 17.24 -9.64 -13.36
CA LEU A 260 16.21 -8.65 -13.07
C LEU A 260 14.86 -9.12 -13.57
N ASP A 261 13.83 -8.94 -12.75
CA ASP A 261 12.44 -9.07 -13.15
C ASP A 261 11.94 -7.66 -13.50
N LEU A 262 11.67 -7.45 -14.79
CA LEU A 262 11.33 -6.15 -15.36
C LEU A 262 9.85 -6.06 -15.66
N ASN A 263 9.34 -4.83 -15.63
CA ASN A 263 8.02 -4.46 -16.09
C ASN A 263 8.13 -3.38 -17.16
N LEU A 264 7.75 -3.72 -18.39
CA LEU A 264 7.82 -2.86 -19.55
C LEU A 264 6.42 -2.42 -19.95
N ARG A 265 6.22 -1.11 -20.06
CA ARG A 265 5.00 -0.52 -20.59
C ARG A 265 5.29 0.13 -21.92
N TYR A 266 4.60 -0.30 -22.98
CA TYR A 266 4.84 0.15 -24.35
C TYR A 266 3.55 0.34 -25.13
N LYS A 267 3.65 1.00 -26.27
CA LYS A 267 2.59 1.23 -27.23
C LYS A 267 3.15 1.07 -28.64
N ILE A 268 2.39 0.48 -29.54
CA ILE A 268 2.77 0.36 -30.95
C ILE A 268 2.26 1.59 -31.69
N PHE A 269 3.14 2.32 -32.37
CA PHE A 269 2.74 3.44 -33.22
C PHE A 269 2.78 3.07 -34.71
N ASP A 270 3.72 2.21 -35.11
CA ASP A 270 3.83 1.70 -36.49
C ASP A 270 3.89 0.17 -36.51
N PRO A 271 2.74 -0.51 -36.69
CA PRO A 271 2.67 -1.96 -36.70
C PRO A 271 3.27 -2.60 -37.96
N VAL A 272 3.41 -1.84 -39.06
CA VAL A 272 3.93 -2.37 -40.33
C VAL A 272 5.43 -2.57 -40.22
N THR A 273 6.15 -1.58 -39.69
CA THR A 273 7.62 -1.68 -39.50
C THR A 273 7.98 -2.79 -38.51
N LEU A 274 7.19 -2.95 -37.43
CA LEU A 274 7.38 -4.01 -36.44
C LEU A 274 7.37 -5.41 -37.08
N THR A 275 6.38 -5.66 -37.94
CA THR A 275 6.14 -6.98 -38.53
C THR A 275 6.98 -7.32 -39.75
N GLN A 276 7.87 -6.43 -40.17
CA GLN A 276 8.93 -6.77 -41.11
C GLN A 276 9.96 -7.73 -40.49
N HIS A 277 10.16 -7.65 -39.17
CA HIS A 277 11.22 -8.36 -38.47
C HIS A 277 10.73 -9.26 -37.34
N TYR A 278 9.61 -8.93 -36.70
CA TYR A 278 9.12 -9.64 -35.51
C TYR A 278 7.61 -9.89 -35.59
N ASP A 279 7.16 -11.06 -35.15
CA ASP A 279 5.72 -11.36 -35.07
C ASP A 279 5.08 -10.72 -33.81
N GLU A 280 5.87 -10.55 -32.74
CA GLU A 280 5.43 -10.02 -31.45
C GLU A 280 6.24 -8.80 -31.01
N PRO A 281 5.60 -7.76 -30.43
CA PRO A 281 6.31 -6.58 -29.95
C PRO A 281 7.33 -6.88 -28.85
N LEU A 282 7.04 -7.85 -27.97
CA LEU A 282 7.92 -8.19 -26.88
C LEU A 282 9.27 -8.74 -27.37
N GLN A 283 9.26 -9.52 -28.46
CA GLN A 283 10.48 -10.06 -29.07
C GLN A 283 11.42 -8.94 -29.55
N ALA A 284 10.85 -7.87 -30.11
CA ALA A 284 11.61 -6.70 -30.54
C ALA A 284 12.22 -5.92 -29.35
N LEU A 285 11.63 -6.02 -28.15
CA LEU A 285 12.03 -5.23 -26.98
C LEU A 285 12.94 -5.99 -26.02
N ILE A 286 12.95 -7.34 -26.02
CA ILE A 286 13.78 -8.15 -25.12
C ILE A 286 15.26 -7.84 -25.29
N ASN A 287 15.77 -7.86 -26.52
CA ASN A 287 17.20 -7.65 -26.78
C ASN A 287 17.66 -6.22 -26.44
N PRO A 288 16.97 -5.14 -26.90
CA PRO A 288 17.28 -3.78 -26.47
C PRO A 288 17.22 -3.60 -24.94
N SER A 289 16.21 -4.20 -24.28
CA SER A 289 16.09 -4.13 -22.82
C SER A 289 17.27 -4.82 -22.13
N GLN A 290 17.71 -5.98 -22.63
CA GLN A 290 18.88 -6.68 -22.09
C GLN A 290 20.16 -5.87 -22.24
N THR A 291 20.38 -5.24 -23.40
CA THR A 291 21.54 -4.38 -23.63
C THR A 291 21.63 -3.25 -22.62
N ILE A 292 20.50 -2.60 -22.33
CA ILE A 292 20.42 -1.50 -21.37
C ILE A 292 20.64 -1.99 -19.95
N VAL A 293 20.08 -3.15 -19.59
CA VAL A 293 20.32 -3.80 -18.30
C VAL A 293 21.80 -4.13 -18.13
N ASN A 294 22.45 -4.70 -19.15
CA ASN A 294 23.88 -5.00 -19.11
C ASN A 294 24.72 -3.73 -18.93
N ALA A 295 24.38 -2.65 -19.64
CA ALA A 295 25.07 -1.37 -19.54
C ALA A 295 24.91 -0.73 -18.15
N LEU A 296 23.74 -0.90 -17.51
CA LEU A 296 23.48 -0.39 -16.18
C LEU A 296 24.16 -1.23 -15.08
N VAL A 297 23.96 -2.55 -15.11
CA VAL A 297 24.47 -3.47 -14.09
C VAL A 297 26.00 -3.48 -14.05
N SER A 298 26.66 -3.40 -15.21
CA SER A 298 28.14 -3.36 -15.28
C SER A 298 28.78 -2.12 -14.65
N ARG A 299 28.03 -1.02 -14.48
CA ARG A 299 28.50 0.21 -13.82
C ARG A 299 28.29 0.18 -12.30
N LEU A 300 27.45 -0.71 -11.79
CA LEU A 300 27.09 -0.77 -10.38
C LEU A 300 27.94 -1.78 -9.62
N SER A 301 28.32 -1.41 -8.39
CA SER A 301 28.95 -2.34 -7.45
C SER A 301 27.90 -3.19 -6.74
N TYR A 302 28.29 -4.38 -6.28
CA TYR A 302 27.42 -5.27 -5.52
C TYR A 302 26.83 -4.59 -4.27
N GLN A 303 27.65 -3.84 -3.52
CA GLN A 303 27.19 -3.15 -2.32
C GLN A 303 26.16 -2.07 -2.62
N GLN A 304 26.33 -1.34 -3.73
CA GLN A 304 25.32 -0.39 -4.20
C GLN A 304 24.02 -1.13 -4.54
N PHE A 305 24.12 -2.29 -5.19
CA PHE A 305 22.99 -3.13 -5.56
C PHE A 305 22.20 -3.69 -4.36
N MET A 306 22.87 -4.02 -3.24
CA MET A 306 22.19 -4.60 -2.07
C MET A 306 21.42 -3.60 -1.20
N ARG A 307 21.97 -2.39 -0.99
CA ARG A 307 21.44 -1.39 -0.05
C ARG A 307 19.99 -0.94 -0.33
N ALA A 308 19.47 -1.15 -1.54
CA ALA A 308 18.15 -0.65 -1.93
C ALA A 308 16.96 -1.60 -1.64
N GLN A 309 17.16 -2.73 -0.95
CA GLN A 309 16.09 -3.70 -0.69
C GLN A 309 15.10 -3.28 0.40
N LYS A 310 15.49 -2.36 1.29
CA LYS A 310 14.74 -2.03 2.51
C LYS A 310 14.53 -0.52 2.67
N ILE A 311 13.80 0.12 1.76
CA ILE A 311 13.16 1.40 2.08
C ILE A 311 11.67 1.18 2.22
N GLY A 312 11.33 0.73 3.43
CA GLY A 312 10.04 0.93 4.08
C GLY A 312 10.25 1.56 5.46
N GLY A 313 11.33 2.32 5.64
CA GLY A 313 11.69 2.96 6.91
C GLY A 313 12.38 4.30 6.67
N ASP A 314 11.74 5.37 7.14
CA ASP A 314 12.24 6.74 7.18
C ASP A 314 13.52 6.83 8.03
N VAL A 315 14.69 6.69 7.41
CA VAL A 315 15.93 7.30 7.91
C VAL A 315 16.58 8.04 6.75
N PRO A 316 16.52 9.38 6.71
CA PRO A 316 17.11 10.16 5.63
C PRO A 316 18.61 10.27 5.84
N ASP A 317 19.38 9.28 5.37
CA ASP A 317 20.83 9.44 5.21
C ASP A 317 21.12 10.30 3.97
N TYR A 318 21.53 11.53 4.21
CA TYR A 318 21.61 12.64 3.24
C TYR A 318 22.69 12.52 2.15
N HIS A 319 23.34 11.36 1.95
CA HIS A 319 24.45 11.25 0.98
C HIS A 319 24.47 10.03 0.05
N HIS A 320 23.57 9.04 0.19
CA HIS A 320 23.56 7.89 -0.70
C HIS A 320 22.14 7.44 -1.06
N THR A 321 21.62 7.93 -2.19
CA THR A 321 20.37 7.46 -2.76
C THR A 321 20.52 5.99 -3.20
N PRO A 322 19.67 5.07 -2.75
CA PRO A 322 19.72 3.68 -3.18
C PRO A 322 19.52 3.56 -4.69
N TRP A 323 20.19 2.61 -5.35
CA TRP A 323 20.11 2.45 -6.81
C TRP A 323 18.68 2.10 -7.30
N LEU A 324 17.86 1.42 -6.49
CA LEU A 324 16.47 1.13 -6.84
C LEU A 324 15.61 2.39 -6.77
N GLU A 325 15.90 3.33 -5.88
CA GLU A 325 15.31 4.67 -5.85
C GLU A 325 15.90 5.59 -6.95
N THR A 326 17.15 5.36 -7.31
CA THR A 326 17.77 5.94 -8.52
C THR A 326 17.04 5.45 -9.78
N PHE A 327 16.50 4.23 -9.78
CA PHE A 327 15.70 3.64 -10.85
C PHE A 327 14.18 3.93 -10.72
N LYS A 328 13.64 4.08 -9.51
CA LYS A 328 12.21 4.25 -9.22
C LYS A 328 11.78 5.68 -8.88
N SER A 329 12.51 6.41 -8.03
CA SER A 329 12.00 7.61 -7.35
C SER A 329 12.69 8.95 -7.63
N GLY A 330 13.91 9.06 -8.19
CA GLY A 330 14.41 10.45 -8.29
C GLY A 330 15.75 10.82 -8.89
N ASN A 331 16.61 9.91 -9.34
CA ASN A 331 17.75 10.36 -10.14
C ASN A 331 17.30 10.43 -11.59
N PHE A 332 16.63 11.54 -11.93
CA PHE A 332 16.10 11.87 -13.25
C PHE A 332 17.05 11.43 -14.37
N PHE A 333 18.36 11.58 -14.19
CA PHE A 333 19.39 11.23 -15.16
C PHE A 333 19.47 9.74 -15.55
N ILE A 334 19.51 8.77 -14.63
CA ILE A 334 19.76 7.35 -15.01
C ILE A 334 18.49 6.69 -15.56
N LYS A 335 17.33 6.92 -14.92
CA LYS A 335 16.05 6.42 -15.45
C LYS A 335 15.71 7.07 -16.78
N SER A 336 15.97 8.38 -16.94
CA SER A 336 15.77 9.06 -18.21
C SER A 336 16.75 8.54 -19.26
N GLU A 337 18.03 8.31 -18.95
CA GLU A 337 19.01 7.78 -19.91
C GLU A 337 18.60 6.38 -20.40
N CYS A 338 18.29 5.44 -19.51
CA CYS A 338 17.85 4.10 -19.89
C CYS A 338 16.55 4.11 -20.71
N ILE A 339 15.55 4.91 -20.32
CA ILE A 339 14.30 4.96 -21.08
C ILE A 339 14.47 5.72 -22.41
N HIS A 340 15.33 6.73 -22.48
CA HIS A 340 15.62 7.46 -23.72
C HIS A 340 16.35 6.58 -24.71
N GLU A 341 17.38 5.84 -24.26
CA GLU A 341 18.09 4.88 -25.10
C GLU A 341 17.17 3.74 -25.56
N LEU A 342 16.35 3.20 -24.64
CA LEU A 342 15.38 2.17 -25.00
C LEU A 342 14.35 2.70 -26.01
N ARG A 343 13.84 3.92 -25.83
CA ARG A 343 12.94 4.55 -26.80
C ARG A 343 13.60 4.72 -28.15
N ALA A 344 14.85 5.18 -28.21
CA ALA A 344 15.56 5.37 -29.47
C ALA A 344 15.71 4.03 -30.22
N LEU A 345 16.07 2.95 -29.53
CA LEU A 345 16.17 1.62 -30.12
C LEU A 345 14.79 1.05 -30.52
N SER A 346 13.77 1.28 -29.70
CA SER A 346 12.42 0.76 -29.93
C SER A 346 11.68 1.46 -31.07
N GLN A 347 11.96 2.75 -31.26
CA GLN A 347 11.35 3.57 -32.31
C GLN A 347 11.70 3.07 -33.72
N ILE A 348 12.90 2.50 -33.90
CA ILE A 348 13.33 1.87 -35.16
C ILE A 348 12.39 0.71 -35.54
N HIS A 349 11.80 0.04 -34.54
CA HIS A 349 10.87 -1.07 -34.71
C HIS A 349 9.39 -0.64 -34.66
N GLY A 350 9.08 0.65 -34.66
CA GLY A 350 7.69 1.12 -34.61
C GLY A 350 7.04 1.07 -33.22
N ILE A 351 7.83 0.96 -32.15
CA ILE A 351 7.36 0.83 -30.76
C ILE A 351 7.76 2.05 -29.94
N GLU A 352 6.81 2.59 -29.18
CA GLU A 352 7.00 3.63 -28.18
C GLU A 352 7.02 3.02 -26.77
N VAL A 353 8.15 3.11 -26.07
CA VAL A 353 8.27 2.66 -24.67
C VAL A 353 7.88 3.79 -23.72
N LEU A 354 6.83 3.56 -22.93
CA LEU A 354 6.28 4.54 -21.99
C LEU A 354 6.93 4.46 -20.61
N ALA A 355 7.15 3.23 -20.11
CA ALA A 355 7.83 3.01 -18.83
C ALA A 355 8.68 1.74 -18.84
N PHE A 356 9.78 1.79 -18.09
CA PHE A 356 10.71 0.70 -17.90
C PHE A 356 11.06 0.65 -16.41
N ASP A 357 10.51 -0.32 -15.70
CA ASP A 357 10.61 -0.42 -14.24
C ASP A 357 11.19 -1.79 -13.82
N VAL A 358 12.07 -1.79 -12.82
CA VAL A 358 12.59 -3.03 -12.20
C VAL A 358 11.68 -3.40 -11.04
N MET A 359 11.04 -4.57 -11.11
CA MET A 359 10.18 -5.08 -10.05
C MET A 359 11.01 -5.71 -8.94
N ASP A 360 11.80 -6.71 -9.31
CA ASP A 360 12.58 -7.53 -8.39
C ASP A 360 13.94 -7.89 -9.00
N ARG A 361 14.85 -8.37 -8.16
CA ARG A 361 16.18 -8.83 -8.57
C ARG A 361 16.51 -10.14 -7.87
N ARG A 362 17.24 -11.01 -8.56
CA ARG A 362 17.74 -12.26 -8.01
C ARG A 362 19.22 -12.37 -8.30
N LEU A 363 19.99 -12.67 -7.26
CA LEU A 363 21.38 -13.03 -7.39
C LEU A 363 21.44 -14.52 -7.71
N GLU A 364 22.12 -14.87 -8.79
CA GLU A 364 22.37 -16.27 -9.12
C GLU A 364 23.82 -16.66 -8.74
N GLY A 365 24.08 -17.95 -8.62
CA GLY A 365 25.41 -18.48 -8.28
C GLY A 365 25.71 -18.60 -6.78
N ALA A 366 26.72 -19.42 -6.45
CA ALA A 366 27.15 -19.69 -5.07
C ALA A 366 27.68 -18.42 -4.38
N LEU A 367 28.45 -17.61 -5.12
CA LEU A 367 28.98 -16.34 -4.63
C LEU A 367 27.86 -15.35 -4.31
N GLY A 368 26.80 -15.29 -5.12
CA GLY A 368 25.65 -14.42 -4.87
C GLY A 368 24.94 -14.76 -3.55
N LYS A 369 24.74 -16.06 -3.27
CA LYS A 369 24.14 -16.54 -2.02
C LYS A 369 25.02 -16.30 -0.80
N ASP A 370 26.32 -16.53 -0.92
CA ASP A 370 27.27 -16.29 0.18
C ASP A 370 27.39 -14.80 0.50
N LEU A 371 27.43 -13.95 -0.53
CA LEU A 371 27.44 -12.50 -0.35
C LEU A 371 26.11 -11.99 0.21
N GLU A 372 24.97 -12.55 -0.21
CA GLU A 372 23.66 -12.20 0.35
C GLU A 372 23.59 -12.56 1.84
N LYS A 373 24.06 -13.76 2.21
CA LYS A 373 24.16 -14.20 3.61
C LYS A 373 25.11 -13.31 4.42
N ASN A 374 26.28 -12.97 3.87
CA ASN A 374 27.24 -12.10 4.53
C ASN A 374 26.69 -10.66 4.67
N ALA A 375 26.00 -10.14 3.66
CA ALA A 375 25.37 -8.83 3.70
C ALA A 375 24.23 -8.80 4.72
N GLU A 376 23.41 -9.86 4.79
CA GLU A 376 22.37 -10.01 5.80
C GLU A 376 22.97 -10.05 7.21
N GLN A 377 24.07 -10.78 7.41
CA GLN A 377 24.79 -10.81 8.68
C GLN A 377 25.38 -9.45 9.05
N VAL A 378 25.98 -8.72 8.10
CA VAL A 378 26.49 -7.36 8.34
C VAL A 378 25.36 -6.41 8.70
N LEU A 379 24.21 -6.49 8.03
CA LEU A 379 23.04 -5.68 8.36
C LEU A 379 22.47 -6.04 9.73
N GLN A 380 22.42 -7.32 10.09
CA GLN A 380 22.05 -7.75 11.45
C GLN A 380 23.02 -7.18 12.48
N ASN A 381 24.32 -7.29 12.25
CA ASN A 381 25.35 -6.72 13.13
C ASN A 381 25.24 -5.19 13.23
N GLN A 382 24.91 -4.49 12.14
CA GLN A 382 24.68 -3.04 12.15
C GLN A 382 23.43 -2.69 12.94
N MET A 383 22.32 -3.39 12.74
CA MET A 383 21.09 -3.19 13.54
C MET A 383 21.34 -3.47 15.02
N GLU A 384 22.06 -4.54 15.35
CA GLU A 384 22.45 -4.86 16.72
C GLU A 384 23.36 -3.77 17.30
N ALA A 385 24.34 -3.29 16.54
CA ALA A 385 25.21 -2.19 16.96
C ALA A 385 24.42 -0.90 17.21
N THR A 386 23.52 -0.50 16.31
CA THR A 386 22.65 0.67 16.50
C THR A 386 21.71 0.49 17.69
N GLN A 387 21.17 -0.72 17.90
CA GLN A 387 20.36 -1.03 19.09
C GLN A 387 21.19 -0.98 20.37
N ILE A 388 22.44 -1.43 20.35
CA ILE A 388 23.38 -1.34 21.48
C ILE A 388 23.72 0.13 21.77
N GLU A 389 24.00 0.93 20.74
CA GLU A 389 24.24 2.37 20.89
C GLU A 389 23.03 3.09 21.48
N LEU A 390 21.82 2.78 21.01
CA LEU A 390 20.58 3.32 21.57
C LEU A 390 20.42 2.91 23.04
N ARG A 391 20.67 1.63 23.37
CA ARG A 391 20.65 1.14 24.77
C ARG A 391 21.70 1.82 25.64
N ASN A 392 22.91 2.01 25.13
CA ASN A 392 24.00 2.69 25.84
C ASN A 392 23.65 4.17 26.06
N HIS A 393 23.05 4.82 25.08
CA HIS A 393 22.57 6.20 25.21
C HIS A 393 21.49 6.31 26.28
N ILE A 394 20.47 5.44 26.24
CA ILE A 394 19.41 5.38 27.27
C ILE A 394 20.01 5.11 28.66
N ASN A 395 20.97 4.19 28.77
CA ASN A 395 21.62 3.86 30.04
C ASN A 395 22.46 5.03 30.58
N ASN A 396 23.22 5.72 29.71
CA ASN A 396 23.99 6.89 30.10
C ASN A 396 23.09 8.03 30.56
N GLU A 397 21.99 8.31 29.85
CA GLU A 397 21.00 9.30 30.26
C GLU A 397 20.33 8.93 31.58
N LYS A 398 20.02 7.64 31.79
CA LYS A 398 19.50 7.14 33.07
C LYS A 398 20.49 7.34 34.21
N GLN A 399 21.77 7.04 34.00
CA GLN A 399 22.83 7.25 35.00
C GLN A 399 23.03 8.73 35.32
N LYS A 400 22.99 9.62 34.32
CA LYS A 400 23.00 11.08 34.55
C LYS A 400 21.80 11.52 35.38
N GLY A 401 20.61 10.99 35.11
CA GLY A 401 19.41 11.24 35.90
C GLY A 401 19.57 10.81 37.37
N ILE A 402 20.10 9.60 37.61
CA ILE A 402 20.37 9.10 38.98
C ILE A 402 21.39 9.99 39.70
N LEU A 403 22.47 10.40 39.02
CA LEU A 403 23.51 11.26 39.59
C LEU A 403 22.95 12.64 39.95
N ALA A 404 22.11 13.22 39.10
CA ALA A 404 21.45 14.50 39.38
C ALA A 404 20.53 14.40 40.63
N VAL A 405 19.77 13.31 40.79
CA VAL A 405 18.94 13.08 41.98
C VAL A 405 19.81 12.96 43.24
N GLN A 406 20.93 12.23 43.17
CA GLN A 406 21.85 12.10 44.32
C GLN A 406 22.52 13.43 44.70
N GLN A 407 22.84 14.29 43.73
CA GLN A 407 23.36 15.63 44.00
C GLN A 407 22.33 16.48 44.77
N VAL A 408 21.06 16.46 44.33
CA VAL A 408 19.96 17.16 45.01
C VAL A 408 19.74 16.60 46.42
N GLU A 409 19.79 15.28 46.62
CA GLU A 409 19.67 14.66 47.94
C GLU A 409 20.83 15.06 48.87
N ASN A 410 22.06 15.11 48.36
CA ASN A 410 23.23 15.53 49.13
C ASN A 410 23.18 17.02 49.48
N GLU A 411 22.73 17.88 48.57
CA GLU A 411 22.49 19.30 48.84
C GLU A 411 21.40 19.48 49.91
N ASN A 412 20.31 18.72 49.83
CA ASN A 412 19.26 18.74 50.85
C ASN A 412 19.78 18.30 52.22
N ARG A 413 20.60 17.24 52.29
CA ARG A 413 21.24 16.81 53.55
C ARG A 413 22.19 17.87 54.09
N ARG A 414 22.95 18.55 53.21
CA ARG A 414 23.86 19.63 53.62
C ARG A 414 23.08 20.81 54.18
N ASN A 415 21.99 21.22 53.52
CA ASN A 415 21.13 22.30 53.99
C ASN A 415 20.45 21.97 55.32
N GLN A 416 20.03 20.71 55.53
CA GLN A 416 19.50 20.25 56.82
C GLN A 416 20.57 20.34 57.92
N ALA A 417 21.78 19.82 57.67
CA ALA A 417 22.89 19.89 58.63
C ALA A 417 23.32 21.34 58.94
N GLU A 418 23.35 22.23 57.94
CA GLU A 418 23.62 23.65 58.13
C GLU A 418 22.52 24.32 58.97
N THR A 419 21.25 23.96 58.75
CA THR A 419 20.12 24.46 59.54
C THR A 419 20.23 24.01 61.01
N ASP A 420 20.53 22.73 61.24
CA ASP A 420 20.71 22.19 62.59
C ASP A 420 21.89 22.85 63.33
N TYR A 421 23.00 23.10 62.62
CA TYR A 421 24.13 23.85 63.16
C TYR A 421 23.74 25.27 63.56
N PHE A 422 23.01 25.99 62.71
CA PHE A 422 22.52 27.34 63.02
C PHE A 422 21.57 27.36 64.22
N ILE A 423 20.70 26.35 64.36
CA ILE A 423 19.81 26.22 65.52
C ILE A 423 20.63 25.97 66.79
N ALA A 424 21.59 25.05 66.75
CA ALA A 424 22.45 24.75 67.90
C ALA A 424 23.27 25.97 68.34
N GLN A 425 23.81 26.74 67.38
CA GLN A 425 24.56 27.96 67.67
C GLN A 425 23.68 29.03 68.34
N LYS A 426 22.47 29.28 67.80
CA LYS A 426 21.54 30.24 68.43
C LYS A 426 21.08 29.80 69.82
N GLN A 427 20.92 28.49 70.05
CA GLN A 427 20.62 27.97 71.38
C GLN A 427 21.79 28.14 72.35
N ALA A 428 23.03 27.96 71.90
CA ALA A 428 24.22 28.23 72.70
C ALA A 428 24.34 29.71 73.07
N ASP A 429 24.13 30.62 72.11
CA ASP A 429 24.13 32.06 72.35
C ASP A 429 23.02 32.47 73.33
N ALA A 430 21.81 31.92 73.18
CA ALA A 430 20.71 32.17 74.10
C ALA A 430 21.06 31.75 75.54
N LYS A 431 21.70 30.59 75.72
CA LYS A 431 22.18 30.12 77.03
C LYS A 431 23.27 31.02 77.61
N TYR A 432 24.20 31.49 76.77
CA TYR A 432 25.25 32.43 77.18
C TYR A 432 24.67 33.75 77.70
N TYR A 433 23.74 34.37 76.95
CA TYR A 433 23.08 35.59 77.38
C TYR A 433 22.24 35.41 78.65
N GLN A 434 21.60 34.25 78.81
CA GLN A 434 20.86 33.93 80.03
C GLN A 434 21.80 33.88 81.25
N GLN A 435 22.96 33.22 81.13
CA GLN A 435 23.94 33.14 82.22
C GLN A 435 24.53 34.50 82.60
N ILE A 436 24.82 35.37 81.62
CA ILE A 436 25.29 36.74 81.89
C ILE A 436 24.24 37.51 82.69
N LYS A 437 22.97 37.49 82.27
CA LYS A 437 21.90 38.19 82.98
C LYS A 437 21.67 37.65 84.38
N GLU A 438 21.75 36.33 84.56
CA GLU A 438 21.66 35.70 85.88
C GLU A 438 22.84 36.11 86.79
N ALA A 439 24.06 36.23 86.23
CA ALA A 439 25.23 36.71 86.96
C ALA A 439 25.12 38.19 87.36
N GLU A 440 24.65 39.06 86.46
CA GLU A 440 24.38 40.48 86.76
C GLU A 440 23.30 40.63 87.85
N ALA A 441 22.24 39.85 87.78
CA ALA A 441 21.19 39.84 88.80
C ALA A 441 21.74 39.41 90.18
N LYS A 442 22.61 38.39 90.22
CA LYS A 442 23.29 37.94 91.45
C LYS A 442 24.25 39.00 92.01
N ALA A 443 24.99 39.70 91.14
CA ALA A 443 25.88 40.77 91.57
C ALA A 443 25.11 41.96 92.16
N ASN A 444 24.01 42.38 91.51
CA ASN A 444 23.17 43.47 91.99
C ASN A 444 22.45 43.13 93.30
N THR A 445 21.98 41.88 93.46
CA THR A 445 21.37 41.44 94.72
C THR A 445 22.40 41.36 95.86
N ALA A 446 23.62 40.89 95.60
CA ALA A 446 24.70 40.89 96.59
C ALA A 446 25.08 42.32 97.04
N ALA A 447 25.16 43.27 96.11
CA ALA A 447 25.43 44.68 96.43
C ALA A 447 24.35 45.30 97.33
N LEU A 448 23.08 45.00 97.06
CA LEU A 448 21.95 45.47 97.88
C LEU A 448 21.98 44.86 99.29
N ILE A 449 22.25 43.55 99.41
CA ILE A 449 22.35 42.87 100.71
C ILE A 449 23.48 43.48 101.55
N ALA A 450 24.67 43.66 100.97
CA ALA A 450 25.80 44.27 101.66
C ALA A 450 25.49 45.70 102.16
N GLN A 451 24.77 46.49 101.36
CA GLN A 451 24.36 47.84 101.74
C GLN A 451 23.32 47.85 102.88
N GLN A 452 22.42 46.86 102.90
CA GLN A 452 21.44 46.67 103.97
C GLN A 452 22.11 46.23 105.28
N GLU A 453 23.05 45.29 105.21
CA GLU A 453 23.81 44.79 106.37
C GLU A 453 24.66 45.89 107.01
N ALA A 454 25.33 46.73 106.21
CA ALA A 454 26.08 47.87 106.72
C ALA A 454 25.21 48.84 107.55
N LYS A 455 23.97 49.10 107.10
CA LYS A 455 23.02 49.95 107.85
C LYS A 455 22.53 49.30 109.14
N ASN A 456 22.32 47.97 109.13
CA ASN A 456 21.94 47.22 110.33
C ASN A 456 23.05 47.20 111.39
N ILE A 457 24.32 47.08 110.98
CA ILE A 457 25.45 47.08 111.91
C ILE A 457 25.56 48.44 112.62
N ILE A 458 25.41 49.56 111.90
CA ILE A 458 25.45 50.91 112.49
C ILE A 458 24.35 51.08 113.53
N THR A 459 23.13 50.64 113.23
CA THR A 459 21.98 50.76 114.16
C THR A 459 22.13 49.88 115.39
N ILE A 460 22.65 48.65 115.26
CA ILE A 460 22.93 47.77 116.41
C ILE A 460 24.04 48.37 117.30
N ALA A 461 25.09 48.92 116.70
CA ALA A 461 26.19 49.51 117.46
C ALA A 461 25.75 50.74 118.29
N GLU A 462 24.88 51.60 117.73
CA GLU A 462 24.29 52.72 118.46
C GLU A 462 23.40 52.26 119.62
N ALA A 463 22.65 51.17 119.45
CA ALA A 463 21.82 50.59 120.49
C ALA A 463 22.65 50.02 121.65
N GLN A 464 23.73 49.28 121.34
CA GLN A 464 24.63 48.73 122.36
C GLN A 464 25.33 49.81 123.17
N LYS A 465 25.76 50.90 122.53
CA LYS A 465 26.39 52.04 123.22
C LYS A 465 25.45 52.64 124.29
N LYS A 466 24.15 52.75 124.00
CA LYS A 466 23.15 53.24 124.96
C LYS A 466 22.93 52.26 126.11
N GLN A 467 22.93 50.95 125.84
CA GLN A 467 22.73 49.92 126.86
C GLN A 467 23.88 49.90 127.88
N ILE A 468 25.13 49.95 127.43
CA ILE A 468 26.31 49.92 128.31
C ILE A 468 26.33 51.14 129.22
N ALA A 469 25.98 52.32 128.71
CA ALA A 469 25.90 53.54 129.53
C ALA A 469 24.90 53.38 130.68
N LEU A 470 23.70 52.85 130.41
CA LEU A 470 22.67 52.60 131.43
C LEU A 470 23.08 51.54 132.46
N GLN A 471 23.73 50.45 132.02
CA GLN A 471 24.20 49.40 132.93
C GLN A 471 25.34 49.88 133.84
N THR A 472 26.23 50.72 133.33
CA THR A 472 27.36 51.26 134.11
C THR A 472 26.86 52.19 135.21
N GLU A 473 25.84 52.99 134.92
CA GLU A 473 25.22 53.91 135.90
C GLU A 473 24.47 53.15 137.01
N ALA A 474 23.81 52.03 136.68
CA ALA A 474 23.10 51.20 137.65
C ALA A 474 24.02 50.44 138.62
N LEU A 475 25.22 50.03 138.19
CA LEU A 475 26.14 49.23 139.00
C LEU A 475 26.94 50.04 140.03
N ALA A 476 27.00 51.36 139.92
CA ALA A 476 27.78 52.22 140.81
C ALA A 476 27.18 52.41 142.22
N GLN A 477 25.90 52.03 142.45
CA GLN A 477 25.18 52.33 143.70
C GLN A 477 25.10 51.16 144.72
N VAL A 478 25.79 50.03 144.52
CA VAL A 478 25.60 48.83 145.37
C VAL A 478 26.76 48.61 146.36
N PRO A 479 26.51 48.57 147.69
CA PRO A 479 27.52 48.31 148.74
C PRO A 479 28.12 46.88 148.75
N PRO A 480 29.35 46.70 149.29
CA PRO A 480 30.19 45.51 149.08
C PRO A 480 29.71 44.28 149.86
N GLY A 481 29.58 43.16 149.14
CA GLY A 481 29.23 41.84 149.69
C GLY A 481 28.21 41.08 148.82
N HIS A 482 27.31 41.79 148.12
CA HIS A 482 26.27 41.17 147.28
C HIS A 482 26.68 41.04 145.81
N ALA A 483 27.51 41.96 145.29
CA ALA A 483 27.94 41.98 143.90
C ALA A 483 28.84 40.80 143.48
N GLN A 484 29.62 40.24 144.41
CA GLN A 484 30.49 39.08 144.12
C GLN A 484 29.70 37.78 143.96
N ASN A 485 28.59 37.58 144.70
CA ASN A 485 27.75 36.39 144.53
C ASN A 485 26.95 36.42 143.22
N ILE A 486 26.50 37.59 142.76
CA ILE A 486 25.81 37.72 141.46
C ILE A 486 26.77 37.46 140.30
N GLN A 487 28.01 37.98 140.34
CA GLN A 487 29.00 37.70 139.30
C GLN A 487 29.41 36.22 139.20
N ILE A 488 29.45 35.49 140.32
CA ILE A 488 29.74 34.05 140.30
C ILE A 488 28.58 33.28 139.63
N LEU A 489 27.33 33.63 139.94
CA LEU A 489 26.15 32.99 139.32
C LEU A 489 26.02 33.31 137.83
N GLU A 490 26.31 34.55 137.40
CA GLU A 490 26.28 34.89 135.97
C GLU A 490 27.33 34.11 135.17
N LYS A 491 28.55 33.94 135.70
CA LYS A 491 29.57 33.11 135.05
C LYS A 491 29.16 31.64 134.97
N GLU A 492 28.39 31.13 135.93
CA GLU A 492 27.89 29.76 135.91
C GLU A 492 26.75 29.56 134.88
N ILE A 493 25.92 30.59 134.68
CA ILE A 493 24.88 30.61 133.64
C ILE A 493 25.48 30.75 132.23
N GLU A 494 26.48 31.62 132.04
CA GLU A 494 27.20 31.73 130.76
C GLU A 494 27.87 30.41 130.38
N LYS A 495 28.47 29.71 131.37
CA LYS A 495 29.04 28.38 131.15
C LYS A 495 27.99 27.38 130.66
N ARG A 496 26.74 27.45 131.14
CA ARG A 496 25.64 26.60 130.66
C ARG A 496 25.13 27.01 129.26
N ARG A 497 25.13 28.31 128.93
CA ARG A 497 24.67 28.80 127.62
C ARG A 497 25.68 28.62 126.48
N ALA A 498 26.98 28.57 126.77
CA ALA A 498 28.03 28.37 125.77
C ALA A 498 28.16 26.91 125.28
N MET A 499 27.35 25.96 125.78
CA MET A 499 27.44 24.55 125.41
C MET A 499 26.30 24.10 124.49
N PRO A 500 26.57 23.19 123.52
CA PRO A 500 25.57 22.68 122.58
C PRO A 500 24.41 21.95 123.28
N PRO A 501 23.16 22.13 122.81
CA PRO A 501 21.98 21.53 123.42
C PRO A 501 22.02 20.00 123.28
N GLY A 502 22.00 19.29 124.42
CA GLY A 502 21.99 17.82 124.47
C GLY A 502 23.04 17.18 125.39
N THR A 503 23.89 17.95 126.05
CA THR A 503 24.91 17.40 126.96
C THR A 503 24.31 17.12 128.35
N VAL A 504 24.21 15.85 128.74
CA VAL A 504 23.67 15.39 130.04
C VAL A 504 24.79 15.33 131.09
N TRP A 505 24.53 15.88 132.29
CA TRP A 505 25.44 15.87 133.44
C TRP A 505 25.29 14.55 134.23
N PHE A 506 26.41 13.92 134.60
CA PHE A 506 26.42 12.79 135.52
C PHE A 506 27.08 13.22 136.84
N GLU A 507 26.30 13.28 137.90
CA GLU A 507 26.81 13.38 139.27
C GLU A 507 27.08 11.94 139.74
N GLY A 508 28.34 11.50 139.64
CA GLY A 508 28.75 10.17 140.06
C GLY A 508 28.87 10.07 141.58
N SER A 509 28.05 9.22 142.20
CA SER A 509 28.25 8.71 143.55
C SER A 509 28.30 7.18 143.51
N THR A 510 29.35 6.62 144.08
CA THR A 510 29.73 5.20 144.13
C THR A 510 29.18 4.52 145.38
N ASP A 511 28.22 3.58 145.27
CA ASP A 511 28.24 2.25 145.93
C ASP A 511 27.03 1.34 145.57
N PRO A 512 27.07 -0.02 145.71
CA PRO A 512 27.38 -0.93 144.58
C PRO A 512 26.40 -2.13 144.38
N ASN A 513 26.40 -2.70 143.15
CA ASN A 513 25.78 -3.97 142.69
C ASN A 513 24.23 -4.05 142.65
N PHE A 514 23.53 -3.60 141.60
CA PHE A 514 23.38 -4.12 140.22
C PHE A 514 22.49 -5.39 140.08
N VAL A 515 21.29 -5.23 139.49
CA VAL A 515 20.71 -5.94 138.32
C VAL A 515 19.17 -5.74 138.28
N SER A 516 18.64 -5.42 137.08
CA SER A 516 17.26 -5.62 136.58
C SER A 516 16.24 -4.47 136.63
N GLY A 517 15.53 -4.29 135.50
CA GLY A 517 14.15 -3.82 135.42
C GLY A 517 13.92 -2.57 134.56
N TYR A 518 13.91 -2.64 133.23
CA TYR A 518 12.73 -2.79 132.34
C TYR A 518 11.77 -1.58 132.17
N THR A 519 11.63 -1.20 130.88
CA THR A 519 10.41 -0.82 130.10
C THR A 519 9.76 0.58 130.07
N THR A 520 9.41 0.95 128.82
CA THR A 520 8.41 1.91 128.26
C THR A 520 8.80 3.39 128.09
N ALA A 521 8.37 4.15 127.06
CA ALA A 521 7.97 3.95 125.65
C ALA A 521 7.68 5.33 125.01
N LYS A 522 7.93 5.50 123.68
CA LYS A 522 7.51 6.60 122.74
C LYS A 522 8.07 8.01 123.00
N GLY A 523 8.44 8.85 122.02
CA GLY A 523 8.38 8.88 120.56
C GLY A 523 8.51 10.35 120.07
N VAL A 524 8.70 10.57 118.76
CA VAL A 524 8.51 11.80 117.94
C VAL A 524 9.74 12.61 117.46
N ALA A 525 10.04 12.38 116.17
CA ALA A 525 10.33 13.28 115.03
C ALA A 525 11.03 14.65 115.21
N LEU A 526 12.08 14.90 114.39
CA LEU A 526 12.05 15.78 113.20
C LEU A 526 13.47 16.07 112.62
N ALA A 527 13.49 16.21 111.29
CA ALA A 527 14.30 17.15 110.50
C ALA A 527 15.80 16.89 110.21
N ASN A 528 16.04 16.71 108.91
CA ASN A 528 16.81 17.60 108.03
C ASN A 528 18.24 17.27 107.55
N ASN A 529 18.35 17.46 106.23
CA ASN A 529 19.46 17.94 105.41
C ASN A 529 20.60 16.98 105.07
N SER A 530 20.71 16.63 103.79
CA SER A 530 21.45 17.44 102.81
C SER A 530 21.68 16.66 101.52
N LYS A 531 21.23 17.22 100.39
CA LYS A 531 22.10 17.93 99.44
C LYS A 531 21.27 18.85 98.56
#